data_AF-A0A2T6G0Q4-F1
#
_entry.id   AF-A0A2T6G0Q4-F1
#
_cell.length_a   1.000
_cell.length_b   1.000
_cell.length_c   1.000
_cell.angle_alpha   90.00
_cell.angle_beta   90.00
_cell.angle_gamma   90.00
#
_symmetry.space_group_name_H-M   'P 1'
#
loop_
_entity.id
_entity.type
_entity.pdbx_description
1 polymer ?
#
loop_
_entity_poly.entity_id
_entity_poly.type
_entity_poly.pdbx_seq_one_letter_code
_entity_poly.pdbx_strand_id
1 'polypeptide(L)'
;MASRLCAELAGEPSRASRLALLGQLEEALLQERAVILWYRWQQSASYPPGLRDVSISSLGWVDYRKLWFDGRDEGGGGVTPGSRR
;
A
#
# COMPACT_ATOMS: atom_id res chain seq x y z
N MET A 1 -18.43 11.01 19.93
CA MET A 1 -17.95 9.77 20.59
C MET A 1 -16.56 9.33 20.08
N ALA A 2 -16.27 9.58 18.80
CA ALA A 2 -15.01 9.24 18.12
C ALA A 2 -13.70 9.65 18.84
N SER A 3 -13.62 10.86 19.43
CA SER A 3 -12.39 11.34 20.08
C SER A 3 -11.92 10.45 21.23
N ARG A 4 -12.84 9.84 21.98
CA ARG A 4 -12.51 8.92 23.08
C ARG A 4 -11.94 7.60 22.54
N LEU A 5 -12.59 7.04 21.52
CA LEU A 5 -12.14 5.81 20.85
C LEU A 5 -10.74 5.98 20.22
N CYS A 6 -10.43 7.16 19.66
CA CYS A 6 -9.09 7.46 19.16
C CYS A 6 -8.01 7.42 20.26
N ALA A 7 -8.31 7.93 21.46
CA ALA A 7 -7.38 7.90 22.58
C ALA A 7 -7.16 6.46 23.09
N GLU A 8 -8.22 5.65 23.18
CA GLU A 8 -8.15 4.24 23.58
C GLU A 8 -7.36 3.40 22.56
N LEU A 9 -7.54 3.66 21.26
CA LEU A 9 -6.82 2.98 20.18
C LEU A 9 -5.29 3.16 20.24
N ALA A 10 -4.82 4.35 20.64
CA ALA A 10 -3.39 4.64 20.73
C ALA A 10 -2.66 3.78 21.77
N GLY A 11 -3.38 3.33 22.80
CA GLY A 11 -2.83 2.54 23.90
C GLY A 11 -3.07 1.04 23.83
N GLU A 12 -3.89 0.54 22.90
CA GLU A 12 -4.29 -0.88 22.86
C GLU A 12 -3.21 -1.78 22.20
N PRO A 13 -2.53 -2.66 22.96
CA PRO A 13 -1.47 -3.51 22.42
C PRO A 13 -2.01 -4.71 21.61
N SER A 14 -3.19 -5.23 21.95
CA SER A 14 -3.76 -6.41 21.31
C SER A 14 -4.26 -6.07 19.92
N ARG A 15 -3.77 -6.80 18.91
CA ARG A 15 -4.25 -6.65 17.53
C ARG A 15 -5.75 -6.90 17.43
N ALA A 16 -6.26 -7.93 18.09
CA ALA A 16 -7.67 -8.30 18.02
C ALA A 16 -8.56 -7.20 18.63
N SER A 17 -8.19 -6.71 19.81
CA SER A 17 -8.90 -5.63 20.51
C SER A 17 -8.85 -4.32 19.72
N ARG A 18 -7.68 -3.98 19.16
CA ARG A 18 -7.51 -2.79 18.33
C ARG A 18 -8.37 -2.83 17.07
N LEU A 19 -8.51 -4.00 16.43
CA LEU A 19 -9.42 -4.16 15.29
C LEU A 19 -10.88 -3.98 15.68
N ALA A 20 -11.30 -4.50 16.84
CA ALA A 20 -12.65 -4.30 17.34
C ALA A 20 -12.94 -2.81 17.61
N LEU A 21 -12.00 -2.09 18.24
CA LEU A 21 -12.10 -0.64 18.48
C LEU A 21 -12.15 0.17 17.19
N LEU A 22 -11.36 -0.20 16.17
CA LEU A 22 -11.41 0.45 14.85
C LEU A 22 -12.79 0.26 14.19
N GLY A 23 -13.38 -0.93 14.28
CA GLY A 23 -14.74 -1.17 13.77
C GLY A 23 -15.80 -0.33 14.49
N GLN A 24 -15.70 -0.20 15.81
CA GLN A 24 -16.60 0.66 16.59
C GLN A 24 -16.45 2.14 16.23
N LEU A 25 -15.21 2.59 15.99
CA LEU A 25 -14.96 3.97 15.56
C LEU A 25 -15.53 4.24 14.17
N GLU A 26 -15.35 3.32 13.21
CA GLU A 26 -15.94 3.44 11.88
C GLU A 26 -17.47 3.56 11.97
N GLU A 27 -18.12 2.64 12.69
CA GLU A 27 -19.57 2.66 12.88
C GLU A 27 -20.06 3.99 13.47
N ALA A 28 -19.38 4.50 14.51
CA ALA A 28 -19.74 5.77 15.12
C ALA A 28 -19.62 6.95 14.13
N LEU A 29 -18.56 7.00 13.33
CA LEU A 29 -18.36 8.05 12.32
C LEU A 29 -19.43 8.03 11.23
N LEU A 30 -19.86 6.83 10.81
CA LEU A 30 -20.91 6.65 9.81
C LEU A 30 -22.28 7.03 10.36
N GLN A 31 -22.61 6.60 11.58
CA GLN A 31 -23.88 6.93 12.24
C GLN A 31 -24.04 8.43 12.49
N GLU A 32 -22.97 9.10 12.93
CA GLU A 32 -22.93 10.55 13.12
C GLU A 32 -22.95 11.32 11.77
N ARG A 33 -22.90 10.62 10.63
CA ARG A 33 -22.75 11.18 9.26
C ARG A 33 -21.54 12.13 9.13
N ALA A 34 -20.53 11.93 9.97
CA ALA A 34 -19.30 12.70 9.94
C ALA A 34 -18.45 12.35 8.70
N VAL A 35 -18.62 11.14 8.16
CA VAL A 35 -17.98 10.66 6.94
C VAL A 35 -19.01 9.93 6.07
N ILE A 36 -18.92 10.10 4.75
CA ILE A 36 -19.69 9.35 3.77
C ILE A 36 -18.70 8.59 2.89
N LEU A 37 -18.77 7.26 2.91
CA LEU A 37 -17.91 6.40 2.10
C LEU A 37 -18.46 6.32 0.67
N TRP A 38 -17.74 6.89 -0.30
CA TRP A 38 -18.23 6.97 -1.68
C TRP A 38 -17.80 5.80 -2.56
N TYR A 39 -16.50 5.52 -2.59
CA TYR A 39 -15.95 4.38 -3.32
C TYR A 39 -14.61 3.98 -2.69
N ARG A 40 -14.18 2.74 -2.97
CA ARG A 40 -12.83 2.29 -2.67
C ARG A 40 -12.05 2.21 -3.98
N TRP A 41 -10.99 2.99 -4.09
CA TRP A 41 -10.14 2.97 -5.27
C TRP A 41 -9.32 1.68 -5.31
N GLN A 42 -9.47 0.89 -6.36
CA GLN A 42 -8.61 -0.27 -6.60
C GLN A 42 -7.39 0.17 -7.39
N GLN A 43 -6.21 0.12 -6.76
CA GLN A 43 -4.95 0.41 -7.45
C GLN A 43 -4.55 -0.79 -8.30
N SER A 44 -4.32 -0.55 -9.59
CA SER A 44 -3.68 -1.48 -10.51
C SER A 44 -2.38 -0.88 -11.02
N ALA A 45 -1.35 -1.70 -11.18
CA ALA A 45 -0.09 -1.30 -11.75
C ALA A 45 0.33 -2.28 -12.84
N SER A 46 0.92 -1.75 -13.91
CA SER A 46 1.48 -2.54 -15.00
C SER A 46 2.99 -2.44 -14.94
N TYR A 47 3.66 -3.57 -15.04
CA TYR A 47 5.11 -3.67 -14.95
C TYR A 47 5.67 -4.24 -16.25
N PRO A 48 6.89 -3.86 -16.65
CA PRO A 48 7.53 -4.46 -17.81
C PRO A 48 7.78 -5.97 -17.57
N PRO A 49 7.73 -6.83 -18.61
CA PRO A 49 7.76 -8.28 -18.44
C PRO A 49 9.01 -8.84 -17.72
N GLY A 50 10.14 -8.13 -17.76
CA GLY A 50 11.36 -8.46 -17.03
C GLY A 50 11.46 -7.99 -15.58
N LEU A 51 10.52 -7.18 -15.06
CA LEU A 51 10.59 -6.66 -13.68
C LEU A 51 10.12 -7.72 -12.66
N ARG A 52 10.94 -7.97 -11.63
CA ARG A 52 10.70 -8.98 -10.60
C ARG A 52 10.60 -8.38 -9.20
N ASP A 53 10.01 -9.17 -8.30
CA ASP A 53 9.87 -8.88 -6.87
C ASP A 53 9.19 -7.55 -6.53
N VAL A 54 8.23 -7.17 -7.38
CA VAL A 54 7.40 -6.00 -7.14
C VAL A 54 6.47 -6.25 -5.96
N SER A 55 6.57 -5.39 -4.94
CA SER A 55 5.65 -5.39 -3.81
C SER A 55 5.21 -3.97 -3.50
N ILE A 56 3.90 -3.80 -3.28
CA ILE A 56 3.30 -2.54 -2.83
C ILE A 56 2.96 -2.70 -1.35
N SER A 57 3.44 -1.80 -0.52
CA SER A 57 3.13 -1.74 0.91
C SER A 57 1.66 -1.37 1.15
N SER A 58 1.17 -1.60 2.38
CA SER A 58 -0.19 -1.16 2.78
C SER A 58 -0.42 0.35 2.70
N LEU A 59 0.65 1.15 2.55
CA LEU A 59 0.61 2.59 2.34
C LEU A 59 0.62 2.99 0.85
N GLY A 60 0.64 2.02 -0.07
CA GLY A 60 0.65 2.27 -1.52
C GLY A 60 2.04 2.54 -2.11
N TRP A 61 3.12 2.43 -1.33
CA TRP A 61 4.49 2.62 -1.82
C TRP A 61 5.10 1.31 -2.33
N VAL A 62 5.87 1.38 -3.42
CA VAL A 62 6.66 0.26 -3.94
C VAL A 62 7.94 0.08 -3.12
N ASP A 63 8.26 -1.16 -2.71
CA ASP A 63 9.55 -1.47 -2.07
C ASP A 63 10.66 -1.65 -3.12
N TYR A 64 11.39 -0.57 -3.42
CA TYR A 64 12.45 -0.58 -4.43
C TYR A 64 13.65 -1.45 -4.08
N ARG A 65 13.86 -1.81 -2.82
CA ARG A 65 15.08 -2.55 -2.38
C ARG A 65 15.14 -3.98 -2.91
N LYS A 66 13.99 -4.53 -3.29
CA LYS A 66 13.87 -5.90 -3.79
C LYS A 66 13.68 -5.97 -5.29
N LEU A 67 13.51 -4.85 -5.97
CA LEU A 67 13.28 -4.84 -7.41
C LEU A 67 14.55 -5.18 -8.17
N TRP A 68 14.40 -5.99 -9.21
CA TRP A 68 15.44 -6.28 -10.17
C TRP A 68 14.84 -6.68 -11.52
N PHE A 69 15.64 -6.61 -12.57
CA PHE A 69 15.28 -7.06 -13.91
C PHE A 69 15.91 -8.43 -14.19
N ASP A 70 15.13 -9.38 -14.71
CA ASP A 70 15.60 -10.75 -14.91
C ASP A 70 16.45 -10.98 -16.17
N GLY A 71 16.80 -9.92 -16.89
CA GLY A 71 17.69 -9.96 -18.05
C GLY A 71 17.15 -10.76 -19.25
N ARG A 72 15.92 -11.30 -19.17
CA ARG A 72 15.30 -12.11 -20.25
C ARG A 72 14.46 -11.27 -21.20
N ASP A 73 14.36 -9.98 -20.93
CA ASP A 73 13.54 -9.02 -21.67
C ASP A 73 14.44 -7.96 -22.33
N GLU A 74 15.46 -8.41 -23.06
CA GLU A 74 16.08 -7.62 -24.12
C GLU A 74 15.19 -7.70 -25.37
N GLY A 75 14.02 -7.08 -25.30
CA GLY A 75 13.27 -6.69 -26.49
C GLY A 75 14.00 -5.57 -27.23
N GLY A 76 15.04 -5.91 -28.00
CA GLY A 76 15.46 -5.17 -29.20
C GLY A 76 15.85 -3.69 -29.05
N GLY A 77 16.29 -3.24 -27.89
CA GLY A 77 16.83 -1.90 -27.67
C GLY A 77 18.31 -1.96 -27.32
N GLY A 78 19.16 -2.35 -28.27
CA GLY A 78 20.60 -2.45 -28.05
C GLY A 78 21.21 -1.12 -27.63
N VAL A 79 21.45 -0.93 -26.34
CA VAL A 79 22.36 0.10 -25.85
C VAL A 79 23.76 -0.52 -25.86
N THR A 80 24.51 -0.18 -26.90
CA THR A 80 25.95 -0.48 -26.98
C THR A 80 26.63 0.11 -25.74
N PRO A 81 27.29 -0.68 -24.87
CA PRO A 81 28.05 -0.10 -23.80
C PRO A 81 29.24 0.60 -24.43
N GLY A 82 29.23 1.92 -24.35
CA GLY A 82 30.31 2.78 -24.83
C GLY A 82 31.64 2.27 -24.29
N SER A 83 32.52 1.90 -25.21
CA SER A 83 33.94 1.67 -24.99
C SER A 83 34.50 2.81 -24.13
N ARG A 84 34.76 2.53 -22.85
CA ARG A 84 35.66 3.37 -22.06
C ARG A 84 37.08 3.08 -22.55
N ARG A 85 37.64 4.06 -23.24
CA ARG A 85 39.08 4.26 -23.33
C ARG A 85 39.65 4.58 -21.95
#